data_AF-D6WJ71-F1
#
_entry.id   AF-D6WJ71-F1
#
_cell.length_a   1.000
_cell.length_b   1.000
_cell.length_c   1.000
_cell.angle_alpha   90.00
_cell.angle_beta   90.00
_cell.angle_gamma   90.00
#
_symmetry.space_group_name_H-M   'P 1'
#
loop_
_entity.id
_entity.type
_entity.pdbx_description
1 polymer ?
#
loop_
_entity_poly.entity_id
_entity_poly.type
_entity_poly.pdbx_seq_one_letter_code
_entity_poly.pdbx_strand_id
1 'polypeptide(L)'
;MSKNIRDISPFLQKVRDFLLGRPHTLALRFQDEIATRSPPLPNLPDGPSHCLSSNYYYTRDARREVAPPEIVASGQKLIASGETSPAKPVNSRTPGQLYHWD
;
A
#
# COMPACT_ATOMS: atom_id res chain seq x y z
N MET A 1 12.58 -32.30 2.95
CA MET A 1 13.20 -33.05 4.06
C MET A 1 14.11 -32.06 4.78
N SER A 2 13.70 -31.58 5.97
CA SER A 2 14.50 -30.61 6.72
C SER A 2 15.85 -31.25 7.04
N LYS A 3 16.93 -30.67 6.54
CA LYS A 3 18.28 -31.13 6.81
C LYS A 3 18.61 -30.62 8.22
N ASN A 4 19.00 -31.50 9.14
CA ASN A 4 19.41 -31.10 10.49
C ASN A 4 20.74 -30.33 10.41
N ILE A 5 20.67 -29.05 10.04
CA ILE A 5 21.85 -28.20 9.81
C ILE A 5 22.26 -27.59 11.14
N ARG A 6 23.44 -27.98 11.62
CA ARG A 6 24.13 -27.39 12.79
C ARG A 6 23.23 -27.22 14.03
N ASP A 7 22.34 -28.17 14.28
CA ASP A 7 21.53 -28.22 15.52
C ASP A 7 22.25 -29.04 16.61
N ILE A 8 21.75 -28.97 17.85
CA ILE A 8 22.26 -29.70 19.02
C ILE A 8 22.05 -31.22 18.88
N SER A 9 22.63 -32.00 19.79
CA SER A 9 22.50 -33.47 19.75
C SER A 9 21.03 -33.91 19.81
N PRO A 10 20.64 -35.02 19.15
CA PRO A 10 19.24 -35.45 19.07
C PRO A 10 18.56 -35.67 20.43
N PHE A 11 19.32 -36.02 21.47
CA PHE A 11 18.81 -36.11 22.83
C PHE A 11 18.40 -34.74 23.38
N LEU A 12 19.27 -33.74 23.24
CA LEU A 12 18.98 -32.37 23.71
C LEU A 12 17.86 -31.72 22.88
N GLN A 13 17.73 -32.05 21.59
CA GLN A 13 16.59 -31.60 20.78
C GLN A 13 15.26 -32.07 21.38
N LYS A 14 15.16 -33.35 21.78
CA LYS A 14 13.95 -33.89 22.43
C LYS A 14 13.66 -33.24 23.78
N VAL A 15 14.69 -32.98 24.59
CA VAL A 15 14.53 -32.25 25.86
C VAL A 15 14.02 -30.83 25.61
N ARG A 16 14.60 -30.13 24.62
CA ARG A 16 14.17 -28.78 24.22
C ARG A 16 12.72 -28.75 23.76
N ASP A 17 12.34 -29.65 22.85
CA ASP A 17 10.99 -29.69 22.30
C ASP A 17 9.95 -30.06 23.37
N PHE A 18 10.33 -30.94 24.32
CA PHE A 18 9.51 -31.27 25.48
C PHE A 18 9.27 -30.05 26.39
N LEU A 19 10.34 -29.32 26.74
CA LEU A 19 10.23 -28.12 27.59
C LEU A 19 9.50 -26.95 26.89
N LEU A 20 9.58 -26.86 25.57
CA LEU A 20 8.89 -25.85 24.77
C LEU A 20 7.41 -26.19 24.49
N GLY A 21 7.00 -27.45 24.67
CA GLY A 21 5.66 -27.93 24.33
C GLY A 21 5.37 -27.91 22.81
N ARG A 22 6.40 -27.73 21.98
CA ARG A 22 6.30 -27.65 20.51
C ARG A 22 7.66 -27.96 19.86
N PRO A 23 7.70 -28.36 18.57
CA PRO A 23 8.96 -28.48 17.85
C PRO A 23 9.67 -27.13 17.76
N HIS A 24 10.95 -27.11 18.04
CA HIS A 24 11.76 -25.89 17.95
C HIS A 24 11.95 -25.44 16.50
N THR A 25 11.67 -24.16 16.23
CA THR A 25 12.00 -23.50 14.95
C THR A 25 13.35 -22.79 15.06
N LEU A 26 14.32 -23.20 14.24
CA LEU A 26 15.63 -22.54 14.18
C LEU A 26 15.50 -21.12 13.62
N ALA A 27 15.92 -20.12 14.38
CA ALA A 27 15.92 -18.70 13.96
C ALA A 27 17.20 -18.29 13.21
N LEU A 28 18.23 -19.15 13.24
CA LEU A 28 19.48 -18.92 12.54
C LEU A 28 19.28 -19.19 11.06
N ARG A 29 19.99 -18.41 10.23
CA ARG A 29 19.94 -18.54 8.78
C ARG A 29 21.16 -19.34 8.31
N PHE A 30 20.92 -20.41 7.57
CA PHE A 30 21.98 -21.28 7.07
C PHE A 30 22.15 -21.16 5.56
N GLN A 31 23.36 -21.44 5.06
CA GLN A 31 23.72 -21.25 3.66
C GLN A 31 22.77 -21.96 2.68
N ASP A 32 22.29 -23.16 3.03
CA ASP A 32 21.38 -23.96 2.18
C ASP A 32 19.95 -23.40 2.14
N GLU A 33 19.59 -22.50 3.06
CA GLU A 33 18.24 -21.94 3.24
C GLU A 33 18.15 -20.45 2.89
N ILE A 34 19.26 -19.83 2.48
CA ILE A 34 19.31 -18.42 2.08
C ILE A 34 19.71 -18.36 0.60
N ALA A 35 19.18 -17.37 -0.11
CA ALA A 35 19.68 -17.01 -1.42
C ALA A 35 21.18 -16.65 -1.40
N THR A 36 21.86 -16.85 -2.54
CA THR A 36 23.27 -16.47 -2.70
C THR A 36 23.50 -14.97 -2.44
N ARG A 37 24.68 -14.62 -1.92
CA ARG A 37 25.12 -13.22 -1.76
C ARG A 37 25.46 -12.55 -3.09
N SER A 38 25.78 -13.35 -4.12
CA SER A 38 26.11 -12.89 -5.47
C SER A 38 25.18 -13.61 -6.45
N PRO A 39 23.96 -13.08 -6.65
CA PRO A 39 23.05 -13.61 -7.67
C PRO A 39 23.55 -13.24 -9.09
N PRO A 40 23.10 -13.98 -10.12
CA PRO A 40 23.37 -13.58 -11.50
C PRO A 40 22.72 -12.22 -11.81
N LEU A 41 23.29 -11.49 -12.78
CA LEU A 41 22.71 -10.22 -13.22
C LEU A 41 21.29 -10.43 -13.75
N PRO A 42 20.29 -9.70 -13.25
CA PRO A 42 18.91 -9.81 -13.75
C PRO A 42 18.76 -9.07 -15.09
N ASN A 43 17.84 -9.57 -15.93
CA ASN A 43 17.30 -8.81 -17.05
C ASN A 43 15.88 -8.35 -16.67
N LEU A 44 15.72 -7.06 -16.37
CA LEU A 44 14.45 -6.49 -15.93
C LEU A 44 13.54 -6.19 -17.12
N PRO A 45 12.23 -6.41 -17.00
CA PRO A 45 11.29 -6.01 -18.05
C PRO A 45 11.21 -4.49 -18.14
N ASP A 46 10.90 -4.03 -19.34
CA ASP A 46 10.73 -2.62 -19.62
C ASP A 46 9.44 -2.04 -19.03
N GLY A 47 9.46 -0.74 -18.78
CA GLY A 47 8.28 0.00 -18.34
C GLY A 47 7.27 0.25 -19.48
N PRO A 48 6.04 0.68 -19.14
CA PRO A 48 4.95 0.83 -20.10
C PRO A 48 5.19 1.92 -21.17
N SER A 49 6.12 2.84 -20.91
CA SER A 49 6.51 3.89 -21.86
C SER A 49 7.80 3.56 -22.62
N HIS A 50 8.25 2.29 -22.65
CA HIS A 50 9.36 1.87 -23.52
C HIS A 50 8.84 1.46 -24.91
N CYS A 51 8.20 2.41 -25.60
CA CYS A 51 7.62 2.21 -26.94
C CYS A 51 8.37 3.06 -27.97
N LEU A 52 8.65 2.49 -29.14
CA LEU A 52 9.39 3.15 -30.24
C LEU A 52 8.56 4.20 -31.00
N SER A 53 7.22 4.07 -30.99
CA SER A 53 6.30 4.95 -31.70
C SER A 53 5.08 5.28 -30.84
N SER A 54 4.36 6.36 -31.19
CA SER A 54 3.11 6.77 -30.53
C SER A 54 3.25 6.97 -29.01
N ASN A 55 4.39 7.49 -28.57
CA ASN A 55 4.77 7.59 -27.15
C ASN A 55 5.27 9.00 -26.78
N TYR A 56 4.58 10.00 -27.30
CA TYR A 56 4.91 11.40 -27.04
C TYR A 56 4.75 11.73 -25.56
N TYR A 57 5.71 12.45 -24.99
CA TYR A 57 5.68 12.80 -23.57
C TYR A 57 4.45 13.63 -23.20
N TYR A 58 4.01 14.53 -24.10
CA TYR A 58 2.90 15.44 -23.81
C TYR A 58 1.55 14.73 -23.61
N THR A 59 1.36 13.53 -24.16
CA THR A 59 0.09 12.78 -24.02
C THR A 59 -0.02 12.02 -22.70
N ARG A 60 1.05 11.97 -21.89
CA ARG A 60 1.11 11.22 -20.62
C ARG A 60 1.70 12.05 -19.47
N ASP A 61 1.89 13.34 -19.66
CA ASP A 61 2.44 14.24 -18.64
C ASP A 61 1.34 14.70 -17.68
N ALA A 62 0.95 13.83 -16.75
CA ALA A 62 -0.06 14.12 -15.72
C ALA A 62 0.28 15.36 -14.87
N ARG A 63 1.57 15.73 -14.78
CA ARG A 63 2.01 16.95 -14.08
C ARG A 63 1.47 18.23 -14.72
N ARG A 64 1.16 18.21 -16.02
CA ARG A 64 0.54 19.32 -16.76
C ARG A 64 -0.98 19.24 -16.82
N GLU A 65 -1.57 18.13 -16.40
CA GLU A 65 -3.03 17.97 -16.32
C GLU A 65 -3.61 18.62 -15.06
N VAL A 66 -2.76 18.97 -14.08
CA VAL A 66 -3.17 19.65 -12.85
C VAL A 66 -3.68 21.07 -13.17
N ALA A 67 -4.98 21.26 -13.03
CA ALA A 67 -5.63 22.56 -13.12
C ALA A 67 -5.70 23.26 -11.75
N PRO A 68 -5.81 24.60 -11.70
CA PRO A 68 -6.15 25.32 -10.48
C PRO A 68 -7.45 24.79 -9.85
N PRO A 69 -7.62 24.89 -8.52
CA PRO A 69 -8.83 24.42 -7.86
C PRO A 69 -10.06 25.21 -8.31
N GLU A 70 -11.19 24.52 -8.43
CA GLU A 70 -12.47 25.14 -8.72
C GLU A 70 -12.99 25.91 -7.50
N ILE A 71 -13.31 27.19 -7.67
CA ILE A 71 -13.82 28.04 -6.59
C ILE A 71 -15.34 27.91 -6.54
N VAL A 72 -15.84 27.12 -5.59
CA VAL A 72 -17.29 26.84 -5.44
C VAL A 72 -18.05 28.00 -4.79
N ALA A 73 -17.37 28.87 -4.04
CA ALA A 73 -17.97 30.06 -3.42
C ALA A 73 -16.96 31.22 -3.38
N SER A 74 -17.13 32.20 -4.28
CA SER A 74 -16.35 33.44 -4.31
C SER A 74 -17.25 34.63 -3.98
N GLY A 75 -17.42 34.92 -2.70
CA GLY A 75 -18.21 36.07 -2.24
C GLY A 75 -18.41 36.05 -0.72
N GLN A 76 -18.32 37.22 -0.10
CA GLN A 76 -18.65 37.39 1.31
C GLN A 76 -20.18 37.30 1.43
N LYS A 77 -20.68 36.34 2.21
CA LYS A 77 -22.13 36.13 2.40
C LYS A 77 -22.72 37.35 3.11
N LEU A 78 -23.37 38.25 2.37
CA LEU A 78 -24.06 39.40 2.94
C LEU A 78 -25.27 38.93 3.77
N ILE A 79 -25.47 39.54 4.93
CA ILE A 79 -26.68 39.32 5.73
C ILE A 79 -27.86 39.88 4.94
N ALA A 80 -28.93 39.10 4.79
CA ALA A 80 -30.15 39.55 4.12
C ALA A 80 -30.82 40.68 4.92
N SER A 81 -31.27 41.74 4.24
CA SER A 81 -32.14 42.76 4.84
C SER A 81 -33.47 42.10 5.24
N GLY A 82 -34.03 42.50 6.38
CA GLY A 82 -35.01 41.76 7.22
C GLY A 82 -36.39 41.41 6.64
N GLU A 83 -36.56 41.24 5.34
CA GLU A 83 -37.80 40.76 4.73
C GLU A 83 -37.72 39.24 4.50
N THR A 84 -38.14 38.51 5.53
CA THR A 84 -38.08 37.04 5.57
C THR A 84 -39.14 36.42 4.65
N SER A 85 -38.72 35.82 3.54
CA SER A 85 -39.47 34.76 2.86
C SER A 85 -38.89 33.40 3.30
N PRO A 86 -39.70 32.39 3.65
CA PRO A 86 -39.19 31.13 4.19
C PRO A 86 -38.41 30.38 3.11
N ALA A 87 -37.10 30.22 3.32
CA ALA A 87 -36.26 29.39 2.47
C ALA A 87 -36.72 27.93 2.57
N LYS A 88 -36.84 27.26 1.41
CA LYS A 88 -37.19 25.83 1.36
C LYS A 88 -36.14 25.01 2.13
N PRO A 89 -36.55 23.97 2.90
CA PRO A 89 -35.59 23.13 3.61
C PRO A 89 -34.66 22.44 2.61
N VAL A 90 -33.35 22.60 2.80
CA VAL A 90 -32.32 21.91 2.01
C VAL A 90 -31.88 20.68 2.81
N ASN A 91 -31.92 19.50 2.18
CA ASN A 91 -31.39 18.27 2.78
C ASN A 91 -29.90 18.44 3.10
N SER A 92 -29.45 17.91 4.25
CA SER A 92 -28.03 17.87 4.58
C SER A 92 -27.26 17.06 3.53
N ARG A 93 -26.11 17.57 3.11
CA ARG A 93 -25.20 16.87 2.18
C ARG A 93 -24.07 16.25 3.00
N THR A 94 -23.82 14.95 2.85
CA THR A 94 -22.64 14.30 3.40
C THR A 94 -21.53 14.27 2.35
N PRO A 95 -20.23 14.38 2.72
CA PRO A 95 -19.12 14.32 1.76
C PRO A 95 -18.99 12.98 1.02
N GLY A 96 -19.55 11.89 1.56
CA GLY A 96 -19.47 10.55 0.99
C GLY A 96 -20.47 9.59 1.64
N GLN A 97 -20.45 8.35 1.16
CA GLN A 97 -21.25 7.25 1.71
C GLN A 97 -20.64 6.73 3.02
N LEU A 98 -21.50 6.33 3.96
CA LEU A 98 -21.07 5.63 5.18
C LEU A 98 -20.84 4.16 4.85
N TYR A 99 -19.62 3.65 5.06
CA TYR A 99 -19.30 2.24 4.89
C TYR A 99 -19.17 1.56 6.25
N HIS A 100 -19.98 0.52 6.48
CA HIS A 100 -19.79 -0.43 7.57
C HIS A 100 -18.87 -1.54 7.06
N TRP A 101 -17.72 -1.69 7.71
CA TRP A 101 -16.63 -2.57 7.29
C TRP A 101 -16.75 -4.01 7.82
N ASP A 102 -17.83 -4.28 8.57
CA ASP A 102 -18.20 -5.58 9.17
C ASP A 102 -19.38 -6.22 8.45
#